data_AF-W1IYM5-F1
#
_entry.id   AF-W1IYM5-F1
#
_cell.length_a   1.000
_cell.length_b   1.000
_cell.length_c   1.000
_cell.angle_alpha   90.00
_cell.angle_beta   90.00
_cell.angle_gamma   90.00
#
_symmetry.space_group_name_H-M   'P 1'
#
loop_
_entity.id
_entity.type
_entity.pdbx_description
1 polymer ?
#
loop_
_entity_poly.entity_id
_entity_poly.type
_entity_poly.pdbx_seq_one_letter_code
_entity_poly.pdbx_strand_id
1 'polypeptide(L)'
;MPRKNAKSTVAAILANWFLVMEQGQQDIYTAAVSRDQARIVFDDARQMSLLSKPLKKRVTIQQHKVTYPKNNSLLKPLAAKAATIEGTNPSLAIVDEYHLHPDNVVYSALELGMGARPEGILFAITTAGSNVISACKQHYDYCCQILWMAKNKTNPCSP
;
A
#
# COMPACT_ATOMS: atom_id res chain seq x y z
N MET A 1 -0.23 0.67 -15.89
CA MET A 1 -1.28 -0.31 -16.30
C MET A 1 -2.53 0.42 -16.78
N PRO A 2 -3.45 -0.11 -17.62
CA PRO A 2 -4.62 0.65 -18.10
C PRO A 2 -5.75 0.84 -17.05
N ARG A 3 -6.64 1.82 -17.27
CA ARG A 3 -7.77 2.22 -16.39
C ARG A 3 -8.82 1.09 -16.31
N LYS A 4 -9.45 0.88 -15.13
CA LYS A 4 -10.46 -0.18 -14.84
C LYS A 4 -9.99 -1.65 -14.83
N ASN A 5 -8.70 -1.93 -14.55
CA ASN A 5 -8.15 -3.29 -14.71
C ASN A 5 -7.71 -4.00 -13.41
N ALA A 6 -8.64 -4.39 -12.53
CA ALA A 6 -8.41 -5.37 -11.44
C ALA A 6 -7.25 -5.11 -10.43
N LYS A 7 -6.50 -4.01 -10.55
CA LYS A 7 -5.36 -3.68 -9.68
C LYS A 7 -5.80 -3.42 -8.24
N SER A 8 -6.82 -2.57 -8.07
CA SER A 8 -7.41 -2.29 -6.77
C SER A 8 -7.99 -3.57 -6.15
N THR A 9 -8.51 -4.49 -6.98
CA THR A 9 -8.95 -5.83 -6.55
C THR A 9 -7.79 -6.69 -6.07
N VAL A 10 -6.66 -6.75 -6.78
CA VAL A 10 -5.44 -7.47 -6.33
C VAL A 10 -4.90 -6.87 -5.03
N ALA A 11 -4.86 -5.54 -4.94
CA ALA A 11 -4.44 -4.84 -3.73
C ALA A 11 -5.38 -5.12 -2.54
N ALA A 12 -6.69 -5.21 -2.77
CA ALA A 12 -7.67 -5.58 -1.77
C ALA A 12 -7.52 -7.04 -1.30
N ILE A 13 -7.16 -7.96 -2.21
CA ILE A 13 -6.83 -9.35 -1.86
C ILE A 13 -5.58 -9.40 -0.97
N LEU A 14 -4.52 -8.67 -1.36
CA LEU A 14 -3.28 -8.58 -0.58
C LEU A 14 -3.55 -8.01 0.82
N ALA A 15 -4.36 -6.95 0.93
CA ALA A 15 -4.74 -6.35 2.20
C ALA A 15 -5.46 -7.35 3.12
N ASN A 16 -6.43 -8.09 2.59
CA ASN A 16 -7.14 -9.13 3.35
C ASN A 16 -6.22 -10.29 3.77
N TRP A 17 -5.27 -10.67 2.91
CA TRP A 17 -4.31 -11.72 3.21
C TRP A 17 -3.39 -11.30 4.36
N PHE A 18 -2.78 -10.11 4.29
CA PHE A 18 -2.00 -9.52 5.38
C PHE A 18 -2.80 -9.41 6.67
N LEU A 19 -4.08 -9.03 6.57
CA LEU A 19 -4.94 -8.85 7.73
C LEU A 19 -5.13 -10.15 8.53
N VAL A 20 -5.26 -11.31 7.86
CA VAL A 20 -5.70 -12.56 8.52
C VAL A 20 -4.70 -13.72 8.50
N MET A 21 -3.70 -13.68 7.62
CA MET A 21 -2.74 -14.78 7.42
C MET A 21 -1.37 -14.48 8.01
N GLU A 22 -0.94 -13.21 8.03
CA GLU A 22 0.35 -12.83 8.60
C GLU A 22 0.40 -12.97 10.12
N GLN A 23 1.60 -13.24 10.63
CA GLN A 23 1.83 -13.42 12.06
C GLN A 23 1.99 -12.09 12.79
N GLY A 24 1.62 -12.06 14.07
CA GLY A 24 1.67 -10.84 14.88
C GLY A 24 0.59 -9.81 14.49
N GLN A 25 0.63 -8.64 15.12
CA GLN A 25 -0.28 -7.54 14.80
C GLN A 25 0.14 -6.86 13.49
N GLN A 26 -0.80 -6.73 12.57
CA GLN A 26 -0.60 -6.15 11.25
C GLN A 26 -1.43 -4.89 11.09
N ASP A 27 -0.77 -3.79 10.73
CA ASP A 27 -1.40 -2.49 10.52
C ASP A 27 -1.33 -2.19 9.01
N ILE A 28 -2.47 -2.35 8.35
CA ILE A 28 -2.64 -2.18 6.91
C ILE A 28 -3.30 -0.84 6.59
N TYR A 29 -2.70 -0.09 5.69
CA TYR A 29 -3.18 1.22 5.29
C TYR A 29 -3.35 1.33 3.78
N THR A 30 -4.49 1.86 3.34
CA THR A 30 -4.68 2.28 1.94
C THR A 30 -4.54 3.81 1.85
N ALA A 31 -3.86 4.29 0.83
CA ALA A 31 -3.60 5.71 0.58
C ALA A 31 -3.77 6.03 -0.91
N ALA A 32 -4.15 7.26 -1.20
CA ALA A 32 -4.27 7.82 -2.55
C ALA A 32 -4.23 9.36 -2.44
N VAL A 33 -4.43 10.07 -3.55
CA VAL A 33 -4.48 11.55 -3.58
C VAL A 33 -5.56 12.17 -2.69
N SER A 34 -6.63 11.42 -2.41
CA SER A 34 -7.68 11.81 -1.49
C SER A 34 -8.13 10.62 -0.66
N ARG A 35 -8.76 10.89 0.49
CA ARG A 35 -9.31 9.82 1.33
C ARG A 35 -10.36 9.01 0.59
N ASP A 36 -11.22 9.65 -0.21
CA ASP A 36 -12.26 8.98 -0.97
C ASP A 36 -11.67 8.05 -2.05
N GLN A 37 -10.55 8.44 -2.67
CA GLN A 37 -9.83 7.54 -3.57
C GLN A 37 -9.18 6.38 -2.81
N ALA A 38 -8.59 6.63 -1.64
CA ALA A 38 -8.02 5.58 -0.79
C ALA A 38 -9.07 4.58 -0.30
N ARG A 39 -10.34 5.02 -0.19
CA ARG A 39 -11.47 4.16 0.12
C ARG A 39 -11.76 3.12 -0.95
N ILE A 40 -11.38 3.32 -2.21
CA ILE A 40 -11.70 2.36 -3.28
C ILE A 40 -11.12 0.98 -2.95
N VAL A 41 -9.80 0.90 -2.71
CA VAL A 41 -9.13 -0.36 -2.32
C VAL A 41 -9.66 -0.90 -1.00
N PHE A 42 -9.92 -0.01 -0.03
CA PHE A 42 -10.46 -0.40 1.27
C PHE A 42 -11.87 -0.99 1.17
N ASP A 43 -12.77 -0.35 0.42
CA ASP A 43 -14.16 -0.76 0.27
C ASP A 43 -14.25 -2.06 -0.55
N ASP A 44 -13.35 -2.27 -1.53
CA ASP A 44 -13.18 -3.56 -2.21
C ASP A 44 -12.78 -4.66 -1.21
N ALA A 45 -11.76 -4.42 -0.37
CA ALA A 45 -11.32 -5.39 0.63
C ALA A 45 -12.42 -5.68 1.64
N ARG A 46 -13.11 -4.64 2.12
CA ARG A 46 -14.26 -4.72 3.02
C ARG A 46 -15.40 -5.54 2.42
N GLN A 47 -15.71 -5.33 1.13
CA GLN A 47 -16.75 -6.05 0.43
C GLN A 47 -16.39 -7.53 0.26
N MET A 48 -15.12 -7.84 -0.04
CA MET A 48 -14.63 -9.23 -0.04
C MET A 48 -14.81 -9.89 1.34
N SER A 49 -14.50 -9.18 2.43
CA SER A 49 -14.71 -9.70 3.78
C SER A 49 -16.20 -9.93 4.09
N LEU A 50 -17.10 -9.07 3.59
CA LEU A 50 -18.55 -9.19 3.79
C LEU A 50 -19.15 -10.39 3.04
N LEU A 51 -18.69 -10.63 1.81
CA LEU A 51 -19.21 -11.69 0.93
C LEU A 51 -18.62 -13.07 1.27
N SER A 52 -17.39 -13.12 1.78
CA SER A 52 -16.70 -14.36 2.12
C SER A 52 -17.08 -14.87 3.52
N LYS A 53 -17.81 -15.99 3.59
CA LYS A 53 -18.21 -16.62 4.88
C LYS A 53 -17.02 -16.84 5.83
N PRO A 54 -15.84 -17.35 5.40
CA PRO A 54 -14.69 -17.49 6.27
C PRO A 54 -14.17 -16.16 6.83
N LEU A 55 -14.05 -15.12 6.00
CA LEU A 55 -13.56 -13.82 6.44
C LEU A 55 -14.56 -13.15 7.39
N LYS A 56 -15.84 -13.14 7.04
CA LYS A 56 -16.91 -12.54 7.84
C LYS A 56 -16.96 -13.09 9.27
N LYS A 57 -16.58 -14.35 9.47
CA LYS A 57 -16.49 -14.97 10.81
C LYS A 57 -15.24 -14.58 11.60
N ARG A 58 -14.18 -14.15 10.92
CA ARG A 58 -12.87 -13.84 11.52
C ARG A 58 -12.71 -12.36 11.82
N VAL A 59 -13.22 -11.48 10.98
CA VAL A 59 -12.99 -10.03 11.08
C VAL A 59 -14.20 -9.26 11.58
N THR A 60 -13.97 -8.15 12.27
CA THR A 60 -14.98 -7.15 12.58
C THR A 60 -14.97 -6.09 11.49
N ILE A 61 -16.10 -5.92 10.82
CA ILE A 61 -16.22 -5.06 9.64
C ILE A 61 -16.96 -3.79 10.02
N GLN A 62 -16.33 -2.63 9.86
CA GLN A 62 -16.92 -1.32 10.12
C GLN A 62 -16.88 -0.44 8.86
N GLN A 63 -17.46 0.76 8.93
CA GLN A 63 -17.53 1.68 7.79
C GLN A 63 -16.16 2.25 7.38
N HIS A 64 -15.24 2.39 8.35
CA HIS A 64 -13.95 3.06 8.17
C HIS A 64 -12.76 2.22 8.63
N LYS A 65 -12.99 0.98 9.08
CA LYS A 65 -11.93 0.03 9.41
C LYS A 65 -12.44 -1.40 9.34
N VAL A 66 -11.53 -2.34 9.10
CA VAL A 66 -11.74 -3.77 9.32
C VAL A 66 -10.68 -4.22 10.32
N THR A 67 -11.06 -4.97 11.35
CA THR A 67 -10.12 -5.47 12.35
C THR A 67 -10.17 -6.98 12.44
N TYR A 68 -9.02 -7.61 12.72
CA TYR A 68 -8.94 -9.03 13.04
C TYR A 68 -8.68 -9.20 14.54
N PRO A 69 -9.69 -9.57 15.35
CA PRO A 69 -9.56 -9.60 16.80
C PRO A 69 -8.52 -10.60 17.33
N LYS A 70 -8.15 -11.62 16.55
CA LYS A 70 -7.20 -12.66 17.00
C LYS A 70 -5.81 -12.09 17.34
N ASN A 71 -5.35 -11.11 16.58
CA ASN A 71 -4.02 -10.51 16.72
C ASN A 71 -4.07 -8.96 16.72
N ASN A 72 -5.25 -8.38 16.89
CA ASN A 72 -5.50 -6.94 16.84
C ASN A 72 -5.10 -6.26 15.52
N SER A 73 -4.99 -7.01 14.42
CA SER A 73 -4.68 -6.42 13.12
C SER A 73 -5.80 -5.50 12.63
N LEU A 74 -5.42 -4.55 11.78
CA LEU A 74 -6.20 -3.39 11.39
C LEU A 74 -6.00 -3.12 9.89
N LEU A 75 -7.09 -2.87 9.19
CA LEU A 75 -7.11 -2.31 7.84
C LEU A 75 -7.92 -1.01 7.85
N LYS A 76 -7.33 0.13 7.46
CA LYS A 76 -8.05 1.42 7.32
C LYS A 76 -7.53 2.27 6.15
N PRO A 77 -8.39 3.09 5.52
CA PRO A 77 -7.94 4.11 4.57
C PRO A 77 -7.38 5.32 5.32
N LEU A 78 -6.26 5.85 4.85
CA LEU A 78 -5.63 7.07 5.34
C LEU A 78 -6.11 8.29 4.55
N ALA A 79 -6.13 9.43 5.24
CA ALA A 79 -6.21 10.72 4.55
C ALA A 79 -4.84 11.07 3.98
N ALA A 80 -4.80 11.74 2.84
CA ALA A 80 -3.59 12.24 2.18
C ALA A 80 -2.98 13.44 2.92
N LYS A 81 -2.63 13.27 4.21
CA LYS A 81 -2.01 14.30 5.05
C LYS A 81 -0.87 13.67 5.82
N ALA A 82 0.34 14.24 5.70
CA ALA A 82 1.56 13.73 6.34
C ALA A 82 1.39 13.48 7.85
N ALA A 83 0.75 14.40 8.57
CA ALA A 83 0.47 14.26 10.00
C ALA A 83 -0.39 13.02 10.37
N THR A 84 -1.19 12.49 9.43
CA THR A 84 -1.98 11.26 9.66
C THR A 84 -1.13 9.99 9.48
N ILE A 85 0.04 10.12 8.84
CA ILE A 85 0.92 9.01 8.43
C ILE A 85 2.11 8.88 9.39
N GLU A 86 2.69 9.99 9.85
CA GLU A 86 3.89 10.00 10.70
C GLU A 86 3.75 9.28 12.06
N GLY A 87 2.52 9.08 12.54
CA GLY A 87 2.22 8.31 13.76
C GLY A 87 1.85 6.84 13.51
N THR A 88 1.97 6.36 12.27
CA THR A 88 1.61 4.99 11.91
C THR A 88 2.83 4.09 11.84
N ASN A 89 2.63 2.79 12.08
CA ASN A 89 3.67 1.76 11.94
C ASN A 89 3.18 0.67 10.98
N PRO A 90 3.06 0.98 9.66
CA PRO A 90 2.45 0.08 8.69
C PRO A 90 3.26 -1.21 8.58
N SER A 91 2.59 -2.35 8.51
CA SER A 91 3.20 -3.57 7.97
C SER A 91 2.92 -3.74 6.48
N LEU A 92 1.79 -3.18 6.01
CA LEU A 92 1.48 -3.05 4.59
C LEU A 92 0.87 -1.67 4.35
N ALA A 93 1.45 -0.91 3.42
CA ALA A 93 0.82 0.30 2.91
C ALA A 93 0.60 0.16 1.41
N ILE A 94 -0.63 0.46 0.97
CA ILE A 94 -1.03 0.39 -0.43
C ILE A 94 -1.28 1.81 -0.91
N VAL A 95 -0.52 2.26 -1.92
CA VAL A 95 -0.68 3.58 -2.53
C VAL A 95 -1.34 3.41 -3.89
N ASP A 96 -2.61 3.78 -4.01
CA ASP A 96 -3.35 3.72 -5.28
C ASP A 96 -3.17 4.99 -6.11
N GLU A 97 -3.26 4.81 -7.42
CA GLU A 97 -3.06 5.78 -8.49
C GLU A 97 -1.86 6.69 -8.26
N TYR A 98 -0.70 6.08 -7.99
CA TYR A 98 0.51 6.80 -7.59
C TYR A 98 0.92 7.93 -8.57
N HIS A 99 0.68 7.77 -9.87
CA HIS A 99 0.93 8.80 -10.89
C HIS A 99 0.10 10.09 -10.72
N LEU A 100 -0.99 10.06 -9.95
CA LEU A 100 -1.80 11.25 -9.66
C LEU A 100 -1.29 12.03 -8.46
N HIS A 101 -0.35 11.48 -7.68
CA HIS A 101 0.19 12.19 -6.52
C HIS A 101 1.07 13.37 -7.00
N PRO A 102 0.88 14.57 -6.42
CA PRO A 102 1.61 15.76 -6.83
C PRO A 102 3.10 15.68 -6.48
N ASP A 103 3.43 14.93 -5.43
CA ASP A 103 4.76 14.74 -4.89
C ASP A 103 4.87 13.37 -4.20
N ASN A 104 6.06 13.04 -3.68
CA ASN A 104 6.32 11.77 -2.99
C ASN A 104 5.95 11.81 -1.50
N VAL A 105 5.34 12.88 -0.96
CA VAL A 105 5.21 13.09 0.49
C VAL A 105 4.45 11.95 1.16
N VAL A 106 3.35 11.49 0.56
CA VAL A 106 2.57 10.36 1.09
C VAL A 106 3.37 9.07 1.08
N TYR A 107 4.09 8.79 -0.02
CA TYR A 107 4.90 7.58 -0.16
C TYR A 107 6.05 7.56 0.84
N SER A 108 6.83 8.64 0.91
CA SER A 108 7.96 8.76 1.82
C SER A 108 7.53 8.75 3.28
N ALA A 109 6.39 9.35 3.63
CA ALA A 109 5.88 9.28 4.99
C ALA A 109 5.48 7.85 5.39
N LEU A 110 4.90 7.07 4.46
CA LEU A 110 4.57 5.66 4.71
C LEU A 110 5.84 4.80 4.84
N GLU A 111 6.82 5.02 3.98
CA GLU A 111 8.13 4.35 4.03
C GLU A 111 8.86 4.64 5.34
N LEU A 112 8.89 5.91 5.78
CA LEU A 112 9.47 6.30 7.06
C LEU A 112 8.72 5.67 8.25
N GLY A 113 7.39 5.65 8.21
CA GLY A 113 6.56 5.02 9.23
C GLY A 113 6.80 3.52 9.36
N MET A 114 7.26 2.86 8.30
CA MET A 114 7.63 1.44 8.31
C MET A 114 8.98 1.16 8.96
N GLY A 115 9.75 2.17 9.39
CA GLY A 115 11.12 1.98 9.89
C GLY A 115 11.26 1.00 11.07
N ALA A 116 10.20 0.78 11.85
CA ALA A 116 10.16 -0.19 12.93
C ALA A 116 9.66 -1.60 12.52
N ARG A 117 9.36 -1.82 11.23
CA ARG A 117 8.83 -3.06 10.64
C ARG A 117 9.82 -3.58 9.59
N PRO A 118 10.73 -4.50 9.96
CA PRO A 118 11.74 -5.03 9.04
C PRO A 118 11.15 -5.65 7.77
N GLU A 119 9.96 -6.26 7.88
CA GLU A 119 9.24 -6.94 6.79
C GLU A 119 8.08 -6.09 6.23
N GLY A 120 8.13 -4.77 6.39
CA GLY A 120 7.10 -3.85 5.91
C GLY A 120 7.04 -3.81 4.37
N ILE A 121 5.83 -3.85 3.80
CA ILE A 121 5.63 -3.76 2.35
C ILE A 121 4.94 -2.44 1.99
N LEU A 122 5.59 -1.63 1.16
CA LEU A 122 5.00 -0.47 0.50
C LEU A 122 4.64 -0.82 -0.95
N PHE A 123 3.35 -0.99 -1.21
CA PHE A 123 2.80 -1.46 -2.48
C PHE A 123 2.12 -0.32 -3.25
N ALA A 124 2.85 0.31 -4.16
CA ALA A 124 2.30 1.33 -5.03
C ALA A 124 1.71 0.73 -6.31
N ILE A 125 0.43 1.01 -6.58
CA ILE A 125 -0.23 0.68 -7.83
C ILE A 125 -0.48 1.96 -8.63
N THR A 126 -0.30 1.86 -9.94
CA THR A 126 -0.42 3.01 -10.83
C THR A 126 -1.03 2.67 -12.18
N THR A 127 -1.94 3.51 -12.64
CA THR A 127 -2.43 3.49 -14.01
C THR A 127 -1.49 4.31 -14.92
N ALA A 128 -1.31 3.89 -16.18
CA ALA A 128 -0.55 4.68 -17.15
C ALA A 128 -1.37 5.93 -17.48
N GLY A 129 -0.94 7.08 -16.96
CA GLY A 129 -1.48 8.40 -17.30
C GLY A 129 -0.56 9.13 -18.28
N SER A 130 -1.09 10.13 -18.99
CA SER A 130 -0.36 10.99 -19.93
C SER A 130 0.60 12.00 -19.27
N ASN A 131 0.74 11.95 -17.94
CA ASN A 131 1.45 12.98 -17.18
C ASN A 131 2.92 12.61 -16.99
N VAL A 132 3.79 13.26 -17.76
CA VAL A 132 5.25 13.06 -17.79
C VAL A 132 6.00 13.71 -16.62
N ILE A 133 5.30 14.49 -15.78
CA ILE A 133 5.81 15.08 -14.54
C ILE A 133 4.89 14.62 -13.40
N SER A 134 5.29 13.57 -12.70
CA SER A 134 4.56 13.04 -11.53
C SER A 134 5.52 12.32 -10.57
N ALA A 135 5.08 12.13 -9.32
CA ALA A 135 5.75 11.28 -8.32
C ALA A 135 6.14 9.90 -8.90
N CYS A 136 5.29 9.36 -9.77
CA CYS A 136 5.54 8.09 -10.47
C CYS A 136 6.74 8.14 -11.42
N LYS A 137 7.00 9.26 -12.11
CA LYS A 137 8.18 9.38 -13.00
C LYS A 137 9.47 9.43 -12.18
N GLN A 138 9.49 10.22 -11.11
CA GLN A 138 10.65 10.30 -10.20
C GLN A 138 10.97 8.94 -9.58
N HIS A 139 9.94 8.22 -9.11
CA HIS A 139 10.12 6.89 -8.53
C HIS A 139 10.52 5.84 -9.57
N TYR A 140 9.95 5.89 -10.78
CA TYR A 140 10.37 5.03 -11.89
C TYR A 140 11.85 5.23 -12.23
N ASP A 141 12.30 6.48 -12.32
CA ASP A 141 13.70 6.81 -12.63
C ASP A 141 14.64 6.32 -11.51
N TYR A 142 14.22 6.43 -10.24
CA TYR A 142 14.95 5.85 -9.11
C TYR A 142 15.03 4.32 -9.16
N CYS A 143 13.91 3.63 -9.40
CA CYS A 143 13.90 2.17 -9.56
C CYS A 143 14.77 1.74 -10.74
N CYS A 144 14.74 2.46 -11.87
CA CYS A 144 15.60 2.20 -13.01
C CYS A 144 17.08 2.37 -12.66
N GLN A 145 17.45 3.38 -11.84
CA GLN A 145 18.82 3.54 -11.36
C GLN A 145 19.26 2.37 -10.48
N ILE A 146 18.43 1.93 -9.52
CA ILE A 146 18.74 0.76 -8.68
C ILE A 146 18.92 -0.48 -9.55
N LEU A 147 17.98 -0.74 -10.48
CA LEU A 147 18.03 -1.90 -11.37
C LEU A 147 19.25 -1.87 -12.29
N TRP A 148 19.62 -0.69 -12.78
CA TRP A 148 20.81 -0.50 -13.59
C TRP A 148 22.09 -0.74 -12.77
N MET A 149 22.17 -0.21 -11.54
CA MET A 149 23.28 -0.48 -10.63
C MET A 149 23.35 -1.97 -10.23
N ALA A 150 22.21 -2.63 -10.04
CA ALA A 150 22.16 -4.06 -9.74
C ALA A 150 22.61 -4.92 -10.94
N LYS A 151 22.27 -4.54 -12.17
CA LYS A 151 22.72 -5.22 -13.40
C LYS A 151 24.20 -4.99 -13.71
N ASN A 152 24.74 -3.83 -13.37
CA ASN A 152 26.13 -3.48 -13.65
C ASN A 152 27.09 -3.80 -12.48
N LYS A 153 26.59 -4.45 -11.42
CA LYS A 153 27.40 -5.06 -10.36
C LYS A 153 27.94 -6.45 -10.73
N THR A 154 28.29 -6.68 -12.00
CA THR A 154 29.29 -7.71 -12.33
C THR A 154 30.68 -7.15 -12.05
N ASN A 155 31.09 -7.30 -10.79
CA ASN A 155 32.41 -7.04 -10.18
C ASN A 155 33.00 -5.62 -10.28
N PRO A 156 32.97 -4.89 -9.16
CA PRO A 156 34.13 -4.15 -8.69
C PRO A 156 34.69 -4.85 -7.45
N CYS A 157 35.94 -5.28 -7.54
CA CYS A 157 36.79 -5.74 -6.43
C CYS A 157 36.56 -7.17 -5.92
N SER A 158 37.17 -8.14 -6.62
CA SER A 158 38.01 -9.11 -5.91
C SER A 158 39.37 -8.44 -5.63
N PRO A 159 40.02 -8.66 -4.47
CA PRO A 159 41.45 -8.41 -4.35
C PRO A 159 42.26 -9.26 -5.34
#